data_AF-A0A2S2R8U3-F1
#
_entry.id   AF-A0A2S2R8U3-F1
#
_cell.length_a   1.000
_cell.length_b   1.000
_cell.length_c   1.000
_cell.angle_alpha   90.00
_cell.angle_beta   90.00
_cell.angle_gamma   90.00
#
_symmetry.space_group_name_H-M   'P 1'
#
loop_
_entity.id
_entity.type
_entity.pdbx_description
1 polymer ?
#
loop_
_entity_poly.entity_id
_entity_poly.type
_entity_poly.pdbx_seq_one_letter_code
_entity_poly.pdbx_strand_id
1 'polypeptide(L)'
;FMSDDEPAFYNAWSEIMGLANKQILCTWHVLRNWMKNLNKIHSNDKKTIVFKTLKSLLYETDENNFYIGLQTVLNHLLNDKDTEDYGKYFKSMYSNKIEKWAYFNRKYIGINTNMYLEALHKNIKHCYLDGKQCKRSDVSINALMALVRDKSFERIIKISKQKKSYKIKQIISGHNKSLKITSDMIIKVDD
;
A
#
# COMPACT_ATOMS: atom_id res chain seq x y z
N PHE A 1 -11.38 -3.76 -2.47
CA PHE A 1 -10.47 -4.78 -3.02
C PHE A 1 -9.17 -4.11 -3.45
N MET A 2 -8.01 -4.66 -3.06
CA MET A 2 -6.71 -4.15 -3.50
C MET A 2 -5.92 -5.25 -4.22
N SER A 3 -5.48 -4.97 -5.45
CA SER A 3 -4.68 -5.88 -6.29
C SER A 3 -3.54 -5.14 -6.96
N ASP A 4 -2.73 -5.83 -7.75
CA ASP A 4 -1.93 -5.16 -8.78
C ASP A 4 -2.83 -4.64 -9.91
N ASP A 5 -2.19 -4.19 -10.99
CA ASP A 5 -2.85 -3.62 -12.17
C ASP A 5 -3.18 -4.66 -13.24
N GLU A 6 -3.42 -5.91 -12.82
CA GLU A 6 -3.85 -7.00 -13.69
C GLU A 6 -5.38 -7.17 -13.59
N PRO A 7 -6.14 -7.05 -14.70
CA PRO A 7 -7.60 -7.16 -14.68
C PRO A 7 -8.14 -8.48 -14.12
N ALA A 8 -7.40 -9.58 -14.32
CA ALA A 8 -7.85 -10.92 -13.95
C ALA A 8 -8.26 -11.04 -12.47
N PHE A 9 -7.52 -10.40 -11.55
CA PHE A 9 -7.82 -10.50 -10.11
C PHE A 9 -9.12 -9.80 -9.72
N TYR A 10 -9.37 -8.61 -10.26
CA TYR A 10 -10.60 -7.88 -9.95
C TYR A 10 -11.81 -8.51 -10.64
N ASN A 11 -11.66 -8.97 -11.88
CA ASN A 11 -12.73 -9.63 -12.61
C ASN A 11 -13.20 -10.87 -11.85
N ALA A 12 -12.27 -11.77 -11.48
CA ALA A 12 -12.58 -12.97 -10.70
C ALA A 12 -13.21 -12.63 -9.34
N TRP A 13 -12.71 -11.59 -8.64
CA TRP A 13 -13.33 -11.13 -7.40
C TRP A 13 -14.76 -10.66 -7.62
N SER A 14 -14.98 -9.80 -8.62
CA SER A 14 -16.29 -9.19 -8.86
C SER A 14 -17.35 -10.20 -9.28
N GLU A 15 -16.94 -11.26 -9.97
CA GLU A 15 -17.82 -12.35 -10.39
C GLU A 15 -18.28 -13.21 -9.20
N ILE A 16 -17.38 -13.51 -8.26
CA ILE A 16 -17.67 -14.42 -7.14
C ILE A 16 -18.19 -13.69 -5.89
N MET A 17 -17.59 -12.56 -5.57
CA MET A 17 -17.83 -11.81 -4.33
C MET A 17 -18.73 -10.59 -4.54
N GLY A 18 -19.11 -10.29 -5.78
CA GLY A 18 -19.81 -9.07 -6.17
C GLY A 18 -18.90 -7.85 -6.25
N LEU A 19 -19.50 -6.71 -6.63
CA LEU A 19 -18.78 -5.44 -6.78
C LEU A 19 -18.16 -5.00 -5.44
N ALA A 20 -16.87 -4.69 -5.46
CA ALA A 20 -16.23 -4.12 -4.29
C ALA A 20 -16.58 -2.63 -4.15
N ASN A 21 -16.89 -2.18 -2.93
CA ASN A 21 -17.17 -0.75 -2.65
C ASN A 21 -16.08 0.20 -3.19
N LYS A 22 -14.82 -0.24 -3.15
CA LYS A 22 -13.69 0.46 -3.79
C LYS A 22 -12.71 -0.55 -4.40
N GLN A 23 -12.27 -0.29 -5.63
CA GLN A 23 -11.17 -0.98 -6.30
C GLN A 23 -9.91 -0.12 -6.24
N ILE A 24 -8.83 -0.65 -5.67
CA ILE A 24 -7.59 0.10 -5.43
C ILE A 24 -6.40 -0.70 -5.95
N LEU A 25 -5.43 -0.02 -6.54
CA LEU A 25 -4.15 -0.60 -6.91
C LEU A 25 -3.20 -0.61 -5.72
N CYS A 26 -2.43 -1.67 -5.57
CA CYS A 26 -1.37 -1.74 -4.58
C CYS A 26 -0.29 -0.70 -4.90
N THR A 27 -0.01 0.20 -3.96
CA THR A 27 0.99 1.29 -4.13
C THR A 27 2.36 0.76 -4.54
N TRP A 28 2.79 -0.37 -4.00
CA TRP A 28 4.07 -0.98 -4.35
C TRP A 28 4.12 -1.37 -5.83
N HIS A 29 3.06 -2.00 -6.35
CA HIS A 29 2.97 -2.37 -7.76
C HIS A 29 2.92 -1.15 -8.67
N VAL A 30 2.18 -0.10 -8.29
CA VAL A 30 2.16 1.18 -9.03
C VAL A 30 3.55 1.78 -9.11
N LEU A 31 4.24 1.95 -7.99
CA LEU A 31 5.61 2.49 -7.95
C LEU A 31 6.61 1.61 -8.73
N ARG A 32 6.48 0.29 -8.64
CA ARG A 32 7.32 -0.66 -9.39
C ARG A 32 7.09 -0.53 -10.89
N ASN A 33 5.85 -0.39 -11.34
CA ASN A 33 5.53 -0.20 -12.76
C ASN A 33 6.04 1.15 -13.27
N TRP A 34 5.93 2.22 -12.47
CA TRP A 34 6.55 3.50 -12.80
C TRP A 34 8.07 3.36 -12.96
N MET A 35 8.77 2.75 -11.99
CA MET A 35 10.22 2.52 -12.07
C MET A 35 10.63 1.73 -13.31
N LYS A 36 9.91 0.64 -13.64
CA LYS A 36 10.20 -0.19 -14.82
C LYS A 36 10.09 0.60 -16.13
N ASN A 37 9.21 1.60 -16.18
CA ASN A 37 8.97 2.41 -17.37
C ASN A 37 9.87 3.66 -17.45
N LEU A 38 10.70 3.95 -16.44
CA LEU A 38 11.66 5.06 -16.48
C LEU A 38 12.71 4.91 -17.58
N ASN A 39 12.86 3.72 -18.16
CA ASN A 39 13.69 3.51 -19.35
C ASN A 39 13.21 4.31 -20.58
N LYS A 40 11.98 4.84 -20.57
CA LYS A 40 11.44 5.76 -21.59
C LYS A 40 12.00 7.19 -21.48
N ILE A 41 12.78 7.48 -20.44
CA ILE A 41 13.47 8.75 -20.24
C ILE A 41 14.96 8.49 -20.48
N HIS A 42 15.67 9.33 -21.23
CA HIS A 42 17.09 9.07 -21.50
C HIS A 42 17.96 9.58 -20.35
N SER A 43 17.72 10.80 -19.87
CA SER A 43 18.49 11.38 -18.77
C SER A 43 18.25 10.69 -17.42
N ASN A 44 19.32 10.24 -16.77
CA ASN A 44 19.24 9.64 -15.43
C ASN A 44 18.83 10.65 -14.35
N ASP A 45 19.20 11.92 -14.49
CA ASP A 45 18.79 12.98 -13.57
C ASP A 45 17.28 13.21 -13.68
N LYS A 46 16.76 13.27 -14.92
CA LYS A 46 15.32 13.41 -15.15
C LYS A 46 14.55 12.19 -14.68
N LYS A 47 15.06 10.95 -14.85
CA LYS A 47 14.43 9.75 -14.26
C LYS A 47 14.23 9.91 -12.76
N THR A 48 15.25 10.40 -12.06
CA THR A 48 15.21 10.60 -10.61
C THR A 48 14.20 11.68 -10.22
N ILE A 49 14.21 12.81 -10.92
CA ILE A 49 13.27 13.91 -10.69
C ILE A 49 11.83 13.45 -10.95
N VAL A 50 11.56 12.89 -12.13
CA VAL A 50 10.23 12.40 -12.52
C VAL A 50 9.71 11.38 -11.52
N PHE A 51 10.51 10.40 -11.11
CA PHE A 51 10.07 9.39 -10.16
C PHE A 51 9.75 9.99 -8.79
N LYS A 52 10.60 10.90 -8.27
CA LYS A 52 10.34 11.59 -6.99
C LYS A 52 9.07 12.43 -7.05
N THR A 53 8.88 13.18 -8.13
CA THR A 53 7.69 14.02 -8.35
C THR A 53 6.42 13.18 -8.41
N LEU A 54 6.41 12.10 -9.20
CA LEU A 54 5.26 11.19 -9.28
C LEU A 54 4.97 10.50 -7.95
N LYS A 55 6.01 10.09 -7.23
CA LYS A 55 5.85 9.50 -5.90
C LYS A 55 5.23 10.52 -4.93
N SER A 56 5.63 11.78 -4.97
CA SER A 56 5.01 12.85 -4.19
C SER A 56 3.54 13.01 -4.55
N LEU A 57 3.22 13.09 -5.84
CA LEU A 57 1.85 13.16 -6.35
C LEU A 57 0.99 11.98 -5.88
N LEU A 58 1.54 10.75 -5.89
CA LEU A 58 0.84 9.57 -5.41
C LEU A 58 0.37 9.72 -3.98
N TYR A 59 1.21 10.27 -3.11
CA TYR A 59 0.96 10.42 -1.68
C TYR A 59 0.27 11.73 -1.31
N GLU A 60 -0.09 12.57 -2.28
CA GLU A 60 -0.89 13.75 -2.02
C GLU A 60 -2.23 13.35 -1.39
N THR A 61 -2.57 14.04 -0.31
CA THR A 61 -3.71 13.73 0.54
C THR A 61 -4.88 14.66 0.27
N ASP A 62 -4.62 15.87 -0.21
CA ASP A 62 -5.66 16.82 -0.60
C ASP A 62 -6.03 16.62 -2.07
N GLU A 63 -7.33 16.51 -2.33
CA GLU A 63 -7.85 16.20 -3.67
C GLU A 63 -7.60 17.35 -4.66
N ASN A 64 -7.79 18.60 -4.23
CA ASN A 64 -7.57 19.77 -5.09
C ASN A 64 -6.09 19.91 -5.46
N ASN A 65 -5.21 19.82 -4.46
CA ASN A 65 -3.76 19.83 -4.68
C ASN A 65 -3.31 18.67 -5.58
N PHE A 66 -3.93 17.50 -5.45
CA PHE A 66 -3.63 16.37 -6.31
C PHE A 66 -3.95 16.68 -7.78
N TYR A 67 -5.14 17.22 -8.08
CA TYR A 67 -5.51 17.51 -9.47
C TYR A 67 -4.64 18.63 -10.07
N ILE A 68 -4.31 19.66 -9.31
CA ILE A 68 -3.38 20.72 -9.72
C ILE A 68 -1.98 20.13 -9.98
N GLY A 69 -1.49 19.28 -9.08
CA GLY A 69 -0.21 18.59 -9.21
C GLY A 69 -0.18 17.66 -10.42
N LEU A 70 -1.27 16.92 -10.68
CA LEU A 70 -1.38 16.02 -11.82
C LEU A 70 -1.27 16.79 -13.14
N GLN A 71 -1.99 17.90 -13.29
CA GLN A 71 -1.90 18.73 -14.49
C GLN A 71 -0.49 19.30 -14.68
N THR A 72 0.13 19.79 -13.61
CA THR A 72 1.50 20.32 -13.62
C THR A 72 2.50 19.26 -14.07
N VAL A 73 2.42 18.05 -13.51
CA VAL A 73 3.29 16.92 -13.86
C VAL A 73 3.08 16.48 -15.30
N LEU A 74 1.84 16.37 -15.77
CA LEU A 74 1.55 16.02 -17.15
C LEU A 74 2.12 17.05 -18.14
N ASN A 75 1.95 18.34 -17.84
CA ASN A 75 2.50 19.42 -18.65
C ASN A 75 4.03 19.36 -18.70
N HIS A 76 4.70 19.18 -17.56
CA HIS A 76 6.16 19.04 -17.53
C HIS A 76 6.65 17.82 -18.31
N LEU A 77 5.96 16.68 -18.18
CA LEU A 77 6.36 15.45 -18.86
C LEU A 77 6.18 15.54 -20.37
N LEU A 78 5.07 16.12 -20.84
CA LEU A 78 4.72 16.18 -22.26
C LEU A 78 5.43 17.30 -23.02
N ASN A 79 5.84 18.38 -22.34
CA ASN A 79 6.53 19.51 -22.98
C ASN A 79 8.06 19.37 -23.00
N ASP A 80 8.61 18.32 -22.41
CA ASP A 80 10.03 18.00 -22.45
C ASP A 80 10.27 16.76 -23.31
N LYS A 81 11.04 16.95 -24.40
CA LYS A 81 11.35 15.92 -25.39
C LYS A 81 11.96 14.65 -24.78
N ASP A 82 12.70 14.78 -23.68
CA ASP A 82 13.33 13.62 -23.01
C ASP A 82 12.35 12.82 -22.15
N THR A 83 11.22 13.42 -21.75
CA THR A 83 10.23 12.77 -20.88
C THR A 83 8.90 12.50 -21.57
N GLU A 84 8.71 12.98 -22.81
CA GLU A 84 7.45 12.94 -23.53
C GLU A 84 6.88 11.52 -23.66
N ASP A 85 7.70 10.55 -24.00
CA ASP A 85 7.28 9.14 -24.12
C ASP A 85 6.82 8.55 -22.79
N TYR A 86 7.51 8.91 -21.70
CA TYR A 86 7.06 8.57 -20.35
C TYR A 86 5.74 9.28 -20.00
N GLY A 87 5.60 10.55 -20.37
CA GLY A 87 4.38 11.34 -20.20
C GLY A 87 3.17 10.72 -20.91
N LYS A 88 3.34 10.29 -22.16
CA LYS A 88 2.31 9.59 -22.95
C LYS A 88 1.90 8.28 -22.29
N TYR A 89 2.88 7.48 -21.85
CA TYR A 89 2.64 6.26 -21.08
C TYR A 89 1.87 6.54 -19.79
N PHE A 90 2.32 7.52 -19.00
CA PHE A 90 1.72 7.83 -17.72
C PHE A 90 0.27 8.32 -17.89
N LYS A 91 0.04 9.20 -18.87
CA LYS A 91 -1.29 9.72 -19.19
C LYS A 91 -2.26 8.62 -19.62
N SER A 92 -1.85 7.78 -20.57
CA SER A 92 -2.72 6.71 -21.09
C SER A 92 -3.00 5.64 -20.03
N MET A 93 -2.02 5.31 -19.20
CA MET A 93 -2.13 4.24 -18.23
C MET A 93 -2.71 4.68 -16.89
N TYR A 94 -2.60 5.93 -16.44
CA TYR A 94 -2.96 6.30 -15.05
C TYR A 94 -3.98 7.43 -14.93
N SER A 95 -4.14 8.31 -15.94
CA SER A 95 -5.05 9.45 -15.83
C SER A 95 -6.53 9.06 -15.80
N ASN A 96 -6.91 7.93 -16.38
CA ASN A 96 -8.30 7.45 -16.38
C ASN A 96 -8.70 6.63 -15.13
N LYS A 97 -7.74 6.32 -14.25
CA LYS A 97 -7.98 5.51 -13.04
C LYS A 97 -7.37 6.11 -11.79
N ILE A 98 -7.37 7.43 -11.69
CA ILE A 98 -6.86 8.23 -10.56
C ILE A 98 -7.32 7.66 -9.22
N GLU A 99 -8.63 7.43 -9.09
CA GLU A 99 -9.25 6.88 -7.89
C GLU A 99 -8.65 5.54 -7.45
N LYS A 100 -8.14 4.73 -8.38
CA LYS A 100 -7.57 3.43 -8.04
C LYS A 100 -6.19 3.54 -7.41
N TRP A 101 -5.37 4.54 -7.75
CA TRP A 101 -3.97 4.59 -7.28
C TRP A 101 -3.66 5.73 -6.31
N ALA A 102 -4.32 6.88 -6.45
CA ALA A 102 -4.03 8.08 -5.66
C ALA A 102 -4.33 7.90 -4.17
N TYR A 103 -3.51 8.50 -3.30
CA TYR A 103 -3.62 8.29 -1.86
C TYR A 103 -4.78 9.06 -1.22
N PHE A 104 -5.16 10.24 -1.75
CA PHE A 104 -6.34 10.96 -1.25
C PHE A 104 -7.60 10.09 -1.28
N ASN A 105 -7.78 9.26 -2.31
CA ASN A 105 -8.93 8.36 -2.40
C ASN A 105 -8.83 7.13 -1.46
N ARG A 106 -7.68 6.91 -0.82
CA ARG A 106 -7.47 5.81 0.16
C ARG A 106 -7.87 6.18 1.59
N LYS A 107 -8.20 7.45 1.85
CA LYS A 107 -8.66 7.90 3.17
C LYS A 107 -9.83 7.03 3.64
N TYR A 108 -9.77 6.62 4.92
CA TYR A 108 -10.80 5.83 5.61
C TYR A 108 -11.00 4.38 5.15
N ILE A 109 -10.18 3.85 4.24
CA ILE A 109 -10.37 2.47 3.74
C ILE A 109 -9.75 1.42 4.66
N GLY A 110 -8.86 1.82 5.58
CA GLY A 110 -8.19 0.89 6.50
C GLY A 110 -7.16 -0.03 5.84
N ILE A 111 -6.92 0.10 4.53
CA ILE A 111 -5.91 -0.65 3.77
C ILE A 111 -4.57 0.11 3.81
N ASN A 112 -3.99 0.22 5.00
CA ASN A 112 -2.59 0.67 5.21
C ASN A 112 -1.61 -0.51 5.34
N THR A 113 -2.11 -1.74 5.19
CA THR A 113 -1.42 -2.98 5.61
C THR A 113 -0.37 -3.51 4.63
N ASN A 114 -0.04 -2.76 3.56
CA ASN A 114 1.06 -3.11 2.66
C ASN A 114 2.35 -3.40 3.44
N MET A 115 2.62 -2.67 4.53
CA MET A 115 3.79 -2.94 5.38
C MET A 115 3.77 -4.34 6.03
N TYR A 116 2.60 -4.82 6.48
CA TYR A 116 2.48 -6.14 7.11
C TYR A 116 2.61 -7.27 6.08
N LEU A 117 2.01 -7.09 4.90
CA LEU A 117 2.12 -8.06 3.80
C LEU A 117 3.55 -8.11 3.25
N GLU A 118 4.21 -6.96 3.07
CA GLU A 118 5.62 -6.90 2.67
C GLU A 118 6.54 -7.51 3.74
N ALA A 119 6.29 -7.23 5.03
CA ALA A 119 7.04 -7.85 6.12
C ALA A 119 6.86 -9.38 6.14
N LEU A 120 5.64 -9.86 5.93
CA LEU A 120 5.33 -11.28 5.83
C LEU A 120 6.04 -11.92 4.63
N HIS A 121 5.92 -11.31 3.44
CA HIS A 121 6.58 -11.78 2.22
C HIS A 121 8.11 -11.80 2.38
N LYS A 122 8.71 -10.74 2.96
CA LYS A 122 10.15 -10.69 3.26
C LYS A 122 10.56 -11.81 4.22
N ASN A 123 9.75 -12.08 5.24
CA ASN A 123 10.01 -13.15 6.20
C ASN A 123 9.96 -14.53 5.52
N ILE A 124 8.94 -14.81 4.71
CA ILE A 124 8.85 -16.06 3.91
C ILE A 124 10.07 -16.19 3.00
N LYS A 125 10.35 -15.15 2.21
CA LYS A 125 11.43 -15.16 1.22
C LYS A 125 12.79 -15.41 1.85
N HIS A 126 13.13 -14.72 2.94
CA HIS A 126 14.49 -14.75 3.48
C HIS A 126 14.70 -15.76 4.61
N CYS A 127 13.67 -16.07 5.41
CA CYS A 127 13.80 -17.01 6.52
C CYS A 127 13.43 -18.46 6.15
N TYR A 128 12.60 -18.65 5.12
CA TYR A 128 12.09 -19.98 4.75
C TYR A 128 12.44 -20.42 3.33
N LEU A 129 12.87 -19.50 2.46
CA LEU A 129 13.22 -19.78 1.05
C LEU A 129 14.63 -19.31 0.66
N ASP A 130 15.50 -18.99 1.64
CA ASP A 130 16.90 -18.58 1.43
C ASP A 130 17.10 -17.41 0.46
N GLY A 131 16.11 -16.52 0.36
CA GLY A 131 16.12 -15.39 -0.57
C GLY A 131 15.80 -15.76 -2.03
N LYS A 132 15.60 -17.04 -2.32
CA LYS A 132 15.39 -17.56 -3.69
C LYS A 132 13.94 -17.41 -4.13
N GLN A 133 13.74 -17.28 -5.44
CA GLN A 133 12.41 -17.38 -6.02
C GLN A 133 11.98 -18.84 -6.02
N CYS A 134 10.88 -19.15 -5.34
CA CYS A 134 10.32 -20.50 -5.32
C CYS A 134 9.43 -20.70 -6.55
N LYS A 135 9.87 -21.52 -7.50
CA LYS A 135 9.07 -21.91 -8.69
C LYS A 135 8.14 -23.10 -8.42
N ARG A 136 8.35 -23.79 -7.30
CA ARG A 136 7.68 -25.04 -6.93
C ARG A 136 6.62 -24.79 -5.87
N SER A 137 5.37 -25.06 -6.20
CA SER A 137 4.23 -24.81 -5.31
C SER A 137 4.32 -25.63 -4.01
N ASP A 138 4.77 -26.88 -4.08
CA ASP A 138 4.93 -27.75 -2.91
C ASP A 138 5.97 -27.21 -1.90
N VAL A 139 7.09 -26.68 -2.40
CA VAL A 139 8.11 -26.04 -1.56
C VAL A 139 7.57 -24.76 -0.91
N SER A 140 6.79 -23.96 -1.65
CA SER A 140 6.13 -22.77 -1.10
C SER A 140 5.12 -23.12 0.00
N ILE A 141 4.34 -24.18 -0.18
CA ILE A 141 3.39 -24.67 0.83
C ILE A 141 4.14 -25.13 2.09
N ASN A 142 5.24 -25.89 1.93
CA ASN A 142 6.08 -26.31 3.06
C ASN A 142 6.65 -25.12 3.85
N ALA A 143 7.13 -24.09 3.14
CA ALA A 143 7.62 -22.86 3.77
C ALA A 143 6.51 -22.13 4.56
N LEU A 144 5.29 -22.06 4.01
CA LEU A 144 4.14 -21.47 4.70
C LEU A 144 3.75 -22.28 5.94
N MET A 145 3.73 -23.61 5.86
CA MET A 145 3.45 -24.47 7.01
C MET A 145 4.49 -24.31 8.11
N ALA A 146 5.78 -24.23 7.75
CA ALA A 146 6.86 -23.97 8.70
C ALA A 146 6.69 -22.60 9.38
N LEU A 147 6.38 -21.56 8.62
CA LEU A 147 6.07 -20.24 9.18
C LEU A 147 4.92 -20.28 10.18
N VAL A 148 3.81 -20.94 9.83
CA VAL A 148 2.63 -21.04 10.72
C VAL A 148 2.97 -21.76 12.02
N ARG A 149 3.75 -22.85 11.94
CA ARG A 149 4.23 -23.59 13.12
C ARG A 149 5.07 -22.69 14.02
N ASP A 150 6.05 -21.98 13.46
CA ASP A 150 6.95 -21.13 14.23
C ASP A 150 6.20 -19.94 14.86
N LYS A 151 5.25 -19.32 14.14
CA LYS A 151 4.41 -18.24 14.68
C LYS A 151 3.47 -18.73 15.78
N SER A 152 2.97 -19.96 15.68
CA SER A 152 2.19 -20.60 16.74
C SER A 152 3.03 -20.80 18.00
N PHE A 153 4.27 -21.29 17.85
CA PHE A 153 5.19 -21.47 18.97
C PHE A 153 5.61 -20.14 19.61
N GLU A 154 5.94 -19.12 18.80
CA GLU A 154 6.19 -17.76 19.30
C GLU A 154 5.01 -17.21 20.12
N ARG A 155 3.77 -17.49 19.68
CA ARG A 155 2.56 -17.08 20.40
C ARG A 155 2.46 -17.77 21.75
N ILE A 156 2.70 -19.08 21.82
CA ILE A 156 2.72 -19.84 23.08
C ILE A 156 3.73 -19.25 24.06
N ILE A 157 4.96 -18.97 23.60
CA ILE A 157 5.99 -18.32 24.43
C ILE A 157 5.54 -16.93 24.93
N LYS A 158 4.91 -16.13 24.07
CA LYS A 158 4.42 -14.80 24.46
C LYS A 158 3.32 -14.91 25.53
N ILE A 159 2.43 -15.90 25.41
CA ILE A 159 1.36 -16.16 26.38
C ILE A 159 1.96 -16.62 27.71
N SER A 160 2.90 -17.58 27.70
CA SER A 160 3.52 -18.09 28.93
C SER A 160 4.30 -17.02 29.69
N LYS A 161 4.98 -16.12 28.97
CA LYS A 161 5.67 -14.96 29.55
C LYS A 161 4.72 -13.80 29.93
N GLN A 162 3.41 -13.95 29.74
CA GLN A 162 2.41 -12.89 29.90
C GLN A 162 2.79 -11.59 29.16
N LYS A 163 3.50 -11.72 28.04
CA LYS A 163 4.04 -10.59 27.28
C LYS A 163 2.91 -9.91 26.50
N LYS A 164 2.40 -8.81 27.05
CA LYS A 164 1.38 -7.98 26.40
C LYS A 164 1.95 -7.33 25.13
N SER A 165 1.22 -7.43 24.03
CA SER A 165 1.54 -6.69 22.81
C SER A 165 1.40 -5.19 23.05
N TYR A 166 2.07 -4.39 22.23
CA TYR A 166 1.95 -2.92 22.29
C TYR A 166 0.49 -2.47 22.17
N LYS A 167 -0.27 -3.07 21.24
CA LYS A 167 -1.70 -2.76 21.04
C LYS A 167 -2.54 -3.07 22.27
N ILE A 168 -2.31 -4.21 22.93
CA ILE A 168 -2.99 -4.54 24.19
C ILE A 168 -2.63 -3.55 25.30
N LYS A 169 -1.36 -3.12 25.39
CA LYS A 169 -0.95 -2.09 26.35
C LYS A 169 -1.64 -0.75 26.09
N GLN A 170 -1.77 -0.33 24.83
CA GLN A 170 -2.49 0.89 24.47
C GLN A 170 -3.98 0.79 24.81
N ILE A 171 -4.63 -0.34 24.53
CA ILE A 171 -6.04 -0.57 24.89
C ILE A 171 -6.23 -0.45 26.40
N ILE A 172 -5.40 -1.13 27.19
CA ILE A 172 -5.44 -1.05 28.65
C ILE A 172 -5.21 0.39 29.13
N SER A 173 -4.25 1.10 28.53
CA SER A 173 -3.97 2.50 28.87
C SER A 173 -5.17 3.40 28.56
N GLY A 174 -5.80 3.25 27.39
CA GLY A 174 -6.99 3.98 27.00
C GLY A 174 -8.18 3.69 27.92
N HIS A 175 -8.40 2.42 28.25
CA HIS A 175 -9.43 2.03 29.22
C HIS A 175 -9.20 2.67 30.60
N ASN A 176 -7.97 2.59 31.12
CA ASN A 176 -7.62 3.20 32.41
C ASN A 176 -7.75 4.73 32.39
N LYS A 177 -7.51 5.39 31.25
CA LYS A 177 -7.75 6.83 31.10
C LYS A 177 -9.25 7.13 31.07
N SER A 178 -10.05 6.31 30.39
CA SER A 178 -11.50 6.51 30.31
C SER A 178 -12.20 6.40 31.66
N LEU A 179 -11.71 5.52 32.55
CA LEU A 179 -12.22 5.41 33.93
C LEU A 179 -12.03 6.70 34.76
N LYS A 180 -11.13 7.59 34.34
CA LYS A 180 -10.87 8.88 35.01
C LYS A 180 -11.65 10.03 34.39
N ILE A 181 -12.41 9.79 33.32
CA ILE A 181 -13.28 10.80 32.72
C ILE A 181 -14.50 10.94 33.61
N THR A 182 -14.68 12.13 34.17
CA THR A 182 -15.82 12.49 35.01
C THR A 182 -16.82 13.32 34.21
N SER A 183 -18.08 13.40 34.67
CA SER A 183 -19.16 14.05 33.93
C SER A 183 -18.90 15.54 33.64
N ASP A 184 -18.11 16.22 34.47
CA ASP A 184 -17.64 17.59 34.29
C ASP A 184 -16.66 17.76 33.11
N MET A 185 -16.02 16.68 32.66
CA MET A 185 -15.15 16.68 31.48
C MET A 185 -15.91 16.49 30.16
N ILE A 186 -17.21 16.24 30.23
CA ILE A 186 -18.07 16.03 29.06
C ILE A 186 -18.68 17.37 28.66
N ILE A 187 -18.25 17.91 27.52
CA ILE A 187 -18.78 19.14 26.97
C ILE A 187 -19.73 18.78 25.83
N LYS A 188 -20.91 19.39 25.82
CA LYS A 188 -21.80 19.32 24.67
C LYS A 188 -21.14 20.11 23.53
N VAL A 189 -20.97 19.47 22.38
CA VAL A 189 -20.55 20.15 21.15
C VAL A 189 -21.84 20.58 20.47
N ASP A 190 -22.04 21.88 20.30
CA ASP A 190 -23.14 22.40 19.48
C ASP A 190 -22.80 22.18 18.00
N ASP A 191 -23.81 21.73 17.24
CA ASP A 191 -23.73 21.43 15.80
C ASP A 191 -23.46 22.68 14.94
#